data_AF-A0A2X3UTS0-F1
#
_entry.id   AF-A0A2X3UTS0-F1
#
_cell.length_a   1.000
_cell.length_b   1.000
_cell.length_c   1.000
_cell.angle_alpha   90.00
_cell.angle_beta   90.00
_cell.angle_gamma   90.00
#
_symmetry.space_group_name_H-M   'P 1'
#
loop_
_entity.id
_entity.type
_entity.pdbx_description
1 polymer ?
#
loop_
_entity_poly.entity_id
_entity_poly.type
_entity_poly.pdbx_seq_one_letter_code
_entity_poly.pdbx_strand_id
1 'polypeptide(L)'
;MISQEDIDQLVEDWVETGFPIELKQLIPDDEELETGICRRCACNWVTPCIDEEHGACWWIDKNRTLCSHCFHGWNDEPYQMKVYYRPGHDWLERDREFAEETLSDPREHWVYDMEHDVLCVVNLGDHIGAVRFIAKKFYGLDRIYHEEIPKWQEIIANNMIFHNAAVNDSDHYARHLPRKYREED
;
A
#
# COMPACT_ATOMS: atom_id res chain seq x y z
N MET A 1 26.75 -21.68 -25.80
CA MET A 1 25.40 -21.08 -25.78
C MET A 1 24.45 -22.21 -25.49
N ILE A 2 23.65 -22.10 -24.43
CA ILE A 2 22.60 -23.08 -24.16
C ILE A 2 21.55 -22.97 -25.27
N SER A 3 21.06 -24.10 -25.78
CA SER A 3 20.02 -24.08 -26.82
C SER A 3 18.64 -23.89 -26.19
N GLN A 4 17.64 -23.50 -27.00
CA GLN A 4 16.27 -23.37 -26.52
C GLN A 4 15.72 -24.73 -26.06
N GLU A 5 16.10 -25.82 -26.74
CA GLU A 5 15.71 -27.18 -26.36
C GLU A 5 16.29 -27.59 -25.00
N ASP A 6 17.53 -27.17 -24.69
CA ASP A 6 18.13 -27.41 -23.38
C ASP A 6 17.40 -26.64 -22.26
N ILE A 7 16.91 -25.42 -22.57
CA ILE A 7 16.12 -24.62 -21.61
C ILE A 7 14.76 -25.27 -21.38
N ASP A 8 14.08 -25.68 -22.44
CA ASP A 8 12.74 -26.27 -22.35
C ASP A 8 12.78 -27.59 -21.57
N GLN A 9 13.82 -28.41 -21.79
CA GLN A 9 14.02 -29.65 -21.03
C GLN A 9 14.29 -29.41 -19.54
N LEU A 10 15.03 -28.36 -19.19
CA LEU A 10 15.27 -27.98 -17.80
C LEU A 10 13.99 -27.50 -17.11
N VAL A 11 13.11 -26.79 -17.83
CA VAL A 11 11.81 -26.36 -17.30
C VAL A 11 10.89 -27.56 -17.07
N GLU A 12 10.82 -28.50 -18.02
CA GLU A 12 10.04 -29.74 -17.85
C GLU A 12 10.51 -30.56 -16.65
N ASP A 13 11.82 -30.73 -16.50
CA ASP A 13 12.42 -31.46 -15.38
C ASP A 13 12.09 -30.79 -14.03
N TRP A 14 12.10 -29.45 -13.96
CA TRP A 14 11.71 -28.71 -12.75
C TRP A 14 10.21 -28.77 -12.44
N VAL A 15 9.36 -28.91 -13.46
CA VAL A 15 7.91 -29.12 -13.28
C VAL A 15 7.63 -30.51 -12.72
N GLU A 16 8.37 -31.53 -13.16
CA GLU A 16 8.18 -32.92 -12.72
C GLU A 16 8.85 -33.21 -11.37
N THR A 17 10.07 -32.74 -11.16
CA THR A 17 10.89 -33.09 -9.99
C THR A 17 10.91 -32.00 -8.92
N GLY A 18 10.39 -30.81 -9.25
CA GLY A 18 10.38 -29.64 -8.40
C GLY A 18 11.66 -28.80 -8.54
N PHE A 19 11.54 -27.51 -8.23
CA PHE A 19 12.65 -26.56 -8.33
C PHE A 19 13.83 -26.94 -7.40
N PRO A 20 15.09 -26.93 -7.88
CA PRO A 20 16.26 -27.37 -7.10
C PRO A 20 16.43 -26.61 -5.78
N ILE A 21 16.66 -27.34 -4.69
CA ILE A 21 16.79 -26.77 -3.33
C ILE A 21 17.95 -25.78 -3.25
N GLU A 22 19.07 -26.04 -3.93
CA GLU A 22 20.23 -25.15 -3.96
C GLU A 22 19.92 -23.81 -4.64
N LEU A 23 18.99 -23.80 -5.62
CA LEU A 23 18.52 -22.57 -6.27
C LEU A 23 17.45 -21.86 -5.44
N LYS A 24 16.64 -22.60 -4.65
CA LYS A 24 15.70 -21.98 -3.69
C LYS A 24 16.43 -21.11 -2.68
N GLN A 25 17.62 -21.51 -2.25
CA GLN A 25 18.46 -20.74 -1.31
C GLN A 25 19.02 -19.44 -1.90
N LEU A 26 18.93 -19.24 -3.22
CA LEU A 26 19.36 -18.02 -3.90
C LEU A 26 18.20 -17.05 -4.17
N ILE A 27 16.96 -17.51 -3.97
CA ILE A 27 15.78 -16.65 -3.90
C ILE A 27 15.76 -16.12 -2.46
N PRO A 28 15.84 -14.80 -2.23
CA PRO A 28 15.63 -14.26 -0.89
C PRO A 28 14.28 -14.79 -0.40
N ASP A 29 14.25 -15.50 0.72
CA ASP A 29 12.99 -15.72 1.43
C ASP A 29 12.43 -14.33 1.70
N ASP A 30 11.20 -14.05 1.23
CA ASP A 30 10.44 -12.88 1.64
C ASP A 30 10.35 -12.96 3.17
N GLU A 31 11.30 -12.32 3.84
CA GLU A 31 11.46 -12.32 5.28
C GLU A 31 10.11 -11.85 5.83
N GLU A 32 9.40 -12.81 6.46
CA GLU A 32 8.04 -12.68 6.93
C GLU A 32 7.89 -11.36 7.70
N LEU A 33 7.23 -10.37 7.08
CA LEU A 33 6.57 -9.32 7.86
C LEU A 33 5.77 -10.08 8.93
N GLU A 34 6.06 -9.89 10.22
CA GLU A 34 5.37 -10.57 11.33
C GLU A 34 3.87 -10.28 11.24
N THR A 35 3.15 -11.07 10.44
CA THR A 35 1.74 -10.82 10.17
C THR A 35 0.96 -11.06 11.45
N GLY A 36 0.00 -10.18 11.75
CA GLY A 36 -0.78 -10.26 12.97
C GLY A 36 -0.21 -9.50 14.17
N ILE A 37 0.79 -8.63 13.96
CA ILE A 37 1.21 -7.61 14.92
C ILE A 37 1.02 -6.23 14.29
N CYS A 38 0.35 -5.32 15.01
CA CYS A 38 0.14 -3.97 14.53
C CYS A 38 1.46 -3.20 14.57
N ARG A 39 1.95 -2.73 13.42
CA ARG A 39 3.19 -1.97 13.30
C ARG A 39 3.21 -0.63 14.03
N ARG A 40 2.05 -0.16 14.51
CA ARG A 40 1.92 1.11 15.24
C ARG A 40 1.87 0.95 16.76
N CYS A 41 1.09 -0.01 17.26
CA CYS A 41 0.90 -0.21 18.71
C CYS A 41 1.31 -1.59 19.22
N ALA A 42 1.82 -2.44 18.34
CA ALA A 42 2.17 -3.84 18.61
C ALA A 42 1.01 -4.73 19.10
N CYS A 43 -0.25 -4.29 19.02
CA CYS A 43 -1.39 -5.14 19.36
C CYS A 43 -1.48 -6.35 18.42
N ASN A 44 -2.14 -7.41 18.89
CA ASN A 44 -2.38 -8.63 18.11
C ASN A 44 -3.71 -9.28 18.51
N TRP A 45 -4.08 -10.42 17.92
CA TRP A 45 -5.35 -11.09 18.23
C TRP A 45 -5.48 -11.58 19.69
N VAL A 46 -4.36 -11.80 20.39
CA VAL A 46 -4.35 -12.23 21.81
C VAL A 46 -4.48 -11.02 22.73
N THR A 47 -3.87 -9.91 22.34
CA THR A 47 -3.80 -8.64 23.07
C THR A 47 -4.22 -7.48 22.16
N PRO A 48 -5.53 -7.38 21.81
CA PRO A 48 -6.02 -6.30 20.96
C PRO A 48 -6.06 -4.98 21.74
N CYS A 49 -6.00 -3.86 21.02
CA CYS A 49 -6.43 -2.58 21.59
C CYS A 49 -7.91 -2.68 21.98
N ILE A 50 -8.27 -2.09 23.11
CA ILE A 50 -9.64 -2.02 23.61
C ILE A 50 -9.99 -0.55 23.81
N ASP A 51 -11.15 -0.15 23.29
CA ASP A 51 -11.75 1.17 23.43
C ASP A 51 -13.13 1.01 24.04
N GLU A 52 -13.54 1.95 24.89
CA GLU A 52 -14.81 1.86 25.62
C GLU A 52 -16.03 1.99 24.69
N GLU A 53 -15.91 2.72 23.58
CA GLU A 53 -16.99 2.96 22.62
C GLU A 53 -16.98 1.94 21.47
N HIS A 54 -15.79 1.60 20.96
CA HIS A 54 -15.61 0.82 19.74
C HIS A 54 -15.21 -0.65 19.98
N GLY A 55 -14.93 -1.04 21.23
CA GLY A 55 -14.61 -2.42 21.60
C GLY A 55 -13.19 -2.83 21.22
N ALA A 56 -13.00 -4.07 20.75
CA ALA A 56 -11.69 -4.59 20.38
C ALA A 56 -11.31 -4.23 18.93
N CYS A 57 -10.05 -3.89 18.70
CA CYS A 57 -9.57 -3.57 17.36
C CYS A 57 -9.59 -4.76 16.39
N TRP A 58 -9.67 -4.49 15.09
CA TRP A 58 -9.54 -5.46 14.00
C TRP A 58 -8.46 -5.04 12.99
N TRP A 59 -8.01 -5.96 12.12
CA TRP A 59 -7.04 -5.62 11.06
C TRP A 59 -7.70 -4.84 9.92
N ILE A 60 -7.08 -3.73 9.50
CA ILE A 60 -7.55 -2.90 8.38
C ILE A 60 -6.92 -3.34 7.06
N ASP A 61 -5.66 -3.75 7.09
CA ASP A 61 -4.90 -4.14 5.91
C ASP A 61 -4.88 -5.66 5.73
N LYS A 62 -4.66 -6.09 4.48
CA LYS A 62 -4.61 -7.52 4.11
C LYS A 62 -3.48 -8.27 4.81
N ASN A 63 -2.38 -7.57 5.09
CA ASN A 63 -1.19 -8.15 5.69
C ASN A 63 -1.29 -8.24 7.22
N ARG A 64 -2.39 -7.75 7.82
CA ARG A 64 -2.64 -7.78 9.27
C ARG A 64 -1.54 -7.08 10.05
N THR A 65 -1.12 -5.92 9.55
CA THR A 65 -0.04 -5.11 10.12
C THR A 65 -0.54 -3.78 10.67
N LEU A 66 -1.80 -3.40 10.48
CA LEU A 66 -2.40 -2.18 11.01
C LEU A 66 -3.78 -2.47 11.62
N CYS A 67 -3.97 -2.13 12.89
CA CYS A 67 -5.25 -2.27 13.58
C CYS A 67 -6.17 -1.05 13.40
N SER A 68 -7.47 -1.26 13.52
CA SER A 68 -8.51 -0.23 13.34
C SER A 68 -8.38 0.93 14.32
N HIS A 69 -7.97 0.69 15.57
CA HIS A 69 -7.80 1.76 16.56
C HIS A 69 -6.63 2.69 16.19
N CYS A 70 -5.53 2.13 15.68
CA CYS A 70 -4.39 2.92 15.20
C CYS A 70 -4.67 3.62 13.87
N PHE A 71 -5.54 3.03 13.04
CA PHE A 71 -5.98 3.64 11.79
C PHE A 71 -6.92 4.83 12.03
N HIS A 72 -7.90 4.67 12.92
CA HIS A 72 -8.89 5.71 13.25
C HIS A 72 -8.42 6.70 14.33
N GLY A 73 -7.27 6.46 14.97
CA GLY A 73 -6.73 7.35 16.00
C GLY A 73 -7.48 7.29 17.33
N TRP A 74 -8.04 6.13 17.69
CA TRP A 74 -8.73 5.89 18.96
C TRP A 74 -7.79 5.59 20.14
N ASN A 75 -6.47 5.52 19.91
CA ASN A 75 -5.48 5.38 20.97
C ASN A 75 -5.10 6.78 21.51
N ASP A 76 -5.02 6.93 22.84
CA ASP A 76 -4.79 8.19 23.58
C ASP A 76 -3.48 8.95 23.28
N GLU A 77 -2.61 8.45 22.40
CA GLU A 77 -1.44 9.22 21.94
C GLU A 77 -1.81 10.12 20.74
N PRO A 78 -1.39 11.39 20.74
CA PRO A 78 -1.76 12.34 19.70
C PRO A 78 -1.08 12.00 18.38
N TYR A 79 -1.74 11.14 17.60
CA TYR A 79 -1.45 10.88 16.21
C TYR A 79 -1.63 12.18 15.40
N GLN A 80 -0.60 12.58 14.65
CA GLN A 80 -0.65 13.71 13.72
C GLN A 80 -0.78 13.19 12.30
N MET A 81 -1.87 12.46 12.03
CA MET A 81 -2.24 12.08 10.66
C MET A 81 -2.22 13.34 9.80
N LYS A 82 -1.47 13.30 8.70
CA LYS A 82 -1.43 14.42 7.76
C LYS A 82 -2.58 14.27 6.78
N VAL A 83 -3.43 15.28 6.72
CA VAL A 83 -4.62 15.25 5.87
C VAL A 83 -4.44 16.21 4.72
N TYR A 84 -4.67 15.74 3.50
CA TYR A 84 -4.64 16.55 2.31
C TYR A 84 -5.93 16.41 1.52
N TYR A 85 -6.52 17.53 1.13
CA TYR A 85 -7.74 17.56 0.33
C TYR A 85 -7.49 18.19 -1.04
N ARG A 86 -8.06 17.59 -2.07
CA ARG A 86 -7.96 18.04 -3.46
C ARG A 86 -9.31 18.48 -4.04
N PRO A 87 -9.73 19.74 -3.82
CA PRO A 87 -10.96 20.28 -4.43
C PRO A 87 -10.82 20.55 -5.94
N GLY A 88 -9.58 20.60 -6.46
CA GLY A 88 -9.27 20.94 -7.84
C GLY A 88 -7.88 20.43 -8.24
N HIS A 89 -7.02 21.31 -8.75
CA HIS A 89 -5.66 20.88 -9.13
C HIS A 89 -4.68 20.82 -7.95
N ASP A 90 -4.87 21.68 -6.95
CA ASP A 90 -3.96 21.83 -5.81
C ASP A 90 -4.34 20.95 -4.62
N TRP A 91 -3.32 20.59 -3.83
CA TRP A 91 -3.46 19.88 -2.57
C TRP A 91 -3.40 20.84 -1.40
N LEU A 92 -4.41 20.80 -0.55
CA LEU A 92 -4.51 21.64 0.62
C LEU A 92 -4.39 20.79 1.88
N GLU A 93 -3.49 21.15 2.79
CA GLU A 93 -3.40 20.50 4.09
C GLU A 93 -4.66 20.83 4.93
N ARG A 94 -5.10 19.87 5.73
CA ARG A 94 -6.30 19.91 6.56
C ARG A 94 -5.99 19.40 7.96
N ASP A 95 -6.85 19.76 8.89
CA ASP A 95 -6.74 19.37 10.29
C ASP A 95 -7.42 18.01 10.56
N ARG A 96 -7.34 17.61 11.83
CA ARG A 96 -7.91 16.37 12.34
C ARG A 96 -9.44 16.35 12.27
N GLU A 97 -10.09 17.48 12.55
CA GLU A 97 -11.56 17.58 12.50
C GLU A 97 -12.08 17.25 11.10
N PHE A 98 -11.43 17.81 10.07
CA PHE A 98 -11.75 17.47 8.67
C PHE A 98 -11.51 15.97 8.36
N ALA A 99 -10.47 15.36 8.92
CA ALA A 99 -10.22 13.93 8.77
C ALA A 99 -11.35 13.09 9.38
N GLU A 100 -11.76 13.41 10.60
CA GLU A 100 -12.81 12.70 11.33
C GLU A 100 -14.15 12.81 10.59
N GLU A 101 -14.52 14.01 10.13
CA GLU A 101 -15.70 14.23 9.29
C GLU A 101 -15.63 13.37 8.02
N THR A 102 -14.50 13.40 7.30
CA THR A 102 -14.32 12.63 6.07
C THR A 102 -14.43 11.12 6.31
N LEU A 103 -13.78 10.61 7.36
CA LEU A 103 -13.78 9.17 7.67
C LEU A 103 -15.15 8.69 8.16
N SER A 104 -15.98 9.59 8.72
CA SER A 104 -17.34 9.29 9.15
C SER A 104 -18.36 9.27 8.00
N ASP A 105 -18.06 9.93 6.86
CA ASP A 105 -18.96 9.99 5.71
C ASP A 105 -18.63 8.89 4.68
N PRO A 106 -19.50 7.87 4.51
CA PRO A 106 -19.26 6.77 3.57
C PRO A 106 -19.28 7.21 2.09
N ARG A 107 -19.71 8.44 1.79
CA ARG A 107 -19.75 8.98 0.42
C ARG A 107 -18.39 9.54 -0.02
N GLU A 108 -17.50 9.80 0.92
CA GLU A 108 -16.21 10.41 0.63
C GLU A 108 -15.26 9.44 -0.08
N HIS A 109 -14.40 10.02 -0.93
CA HIS A 109 -13.41 9.30 -1.70
C HIS A 109 -12.02 9.65 -1.17
N TRP A 110 -11.25 8.64 -0.75
CA TRP A 110 -9.94 8.90 -0.19
C TRP A 110 -8.97 7.74 -0.43
N VAL A 111 -7.68 8.08 -0.35
CA VAL A 111 -6.57 7.14 -0.29
C VAL A 111 -5.81 7.42 0.99
N TYR A 112 -5.56 6.38 1.78
CA TYR A 112 -4.78 6.48 2.99
C TYR A 112 -3.49 5.70 2.87
N ASP A 113 -2.35 6.37 3.04
CA ASP A 113 -1.03 5.74 3.12
C ASP A 113 -0.68 5.49 4.58
N MET A 114 -0.67 4.22 4.93
CA MET A 114 -0.45 3.75 6.29
C MET A 114 1.02 3.90 6.74
N GLU A 115 1.96 3.85 5.79
CA GLU A 115 3.40 3.96 6.04
C GLU A 115 3.78 5.36 6.52
N HIS A 116 3.31 6.40 5.83
CA HIS A 116 3.60 7.80 6.18
C HIS A 116 2.50 8.46 7.00
N ASP A 117 1.43 7.72 7.30
CA ASP A 117 0.26 8.22 8.04
C ASP A 117 -0.40 9.44 7.37
N VAL A 118 -0.75 9.27 6.08
CA VAL A 118 -1.27 10.35 5.25
C VAL A 118 -2.64 10.00 4.69
N LEU A 119 -3.64 10.82 4.99
CA LEU A 119 -4.97 10.75 4.39
C LEU A 119 -5.08 11.75 3.23
N CYS A 120 -5.36 11.26 2.04
CA CYS A 120 -5.60 12.07 0.85
C CYS A 120 -7.06 11.95 0.42
N VAL A 121 -7.82 13.02 0.62
CA VAL A 121 -9.23 13.14 0.26
C VAL A 121 -9.34 13.73 -1.14
N VAL A 122 -10.11 13.07 -2.00
CA VAL A 122 -10.24 13.36 -3.42
C VAL A 122 -11.70 13.39 -3.85
N ASN A 123 -11.96 13.93 -5.04
CA ASN A 123 -13.27 13.79 -5.67
C ASN A 123 -13.39 12.43 -6.38
N LEU A 124 -14.64 12.06 -6.72
CA LEU A 124 -14.95 10.87 -7.51
C LEU A 124 -14.02 10.73 -8.72
N GLY A 125 -13.29 9.62 -8.79
CA GLY A 125 -12.43 9.26 -9.92
C GLY A 125 -10.98 9.76 -9.85
N ASP A 126 -10.57 10.46 -8.78
CA ASP A 126 -9.22 11.07 -8.68
C ASP A 126 -8.30 10.38 -7.65
N HIS A 127 -8.56 9.12 -7.30
CA HIS A 127 -7.66 8.33 -6.45
C HIS A 127 -6.25 8.20 -7.03
N ILE A 128 -6.10 8.19 -8.36
CA ILE A 128 -4.76 8.21 -9.00
C ILE A 128 -4.02 9.51 -8.71
N GLY A 129 -4.72 10.63 -8.56
CA GLY A 129 -4.16 11.89 -8.12
C GLY A 129 -3.55 11.77 -6.73
N ALA A 130 -4.27 11.13 -5.80
CA ALA A 130 -3.78 10.85 -4.44
C ALA A 130 -2.54 9.95 -4.45
N VAL A 131 -2.57 8.84 -5.18
CA VAL A 131 -1.41 7.93 -5.28
C VAL A 131 -0.18 8.66 -5.81
N ARG A 132 -0.33 9.45 -6.88
CA ARG A 132 0.77 10.24 -7.45
C ARG A 132 1.30 11.28 -6.48
N PHE A 133 0.42 11.95 -5.74
CA PHE A 133 0.81 12.93 -4.74
C PHE A 133 1.58 12.27 -3.59
N ILE A 134 1.07 11.15 -3.07
CA ILE A 134 1.71 10.40 -1.99
C ILE A 134 3.08 9.90 -2.44
N ALA A 135 3.15 9.22 -3.57
CA ALA A 135 4.39 8.70 -4.14
C ALA A 135 5.43 9.79 -4.31
N LYS A 136 5.05 10.96 -4.84
CA LYS A 136 5.97 12.08 -5.03
C LYS A 136 6.41 12.73 -3.73
N LYS A 137 5.45 13.06 -2.85
CA LYS A 137 5.71 13.89 -1.67
C LYS A 137 6.37 13.11 -0.52
N PHE A 138 6.00 11.85 -0.35
CA PHE A 138 6.41 11.04 0.80
C PHE A 138 7.43 9.96 0.45
N TYR A 139 7.26 9.30 -0.70
CA TYR A 139 8.21 8.30 -1.18
C TYR A 139 9.31 8.88 -2.09
N GLY A 140 9.29 10.20 -2.35
CA GLY A 140 10.31 10.88 -3.17
C GLY A 140 10.28 10.50 -4.65
N LEU A 141 9.17 9.99 -5.16
CA LEU A 141 9.05 9.56 -6.55
C LEU A 141 8.91 10.74 -7.51
N ASP A 142 9.86 10.89 -8.43
CA ASP A 142 9.69 11.78 -9.58
C ASP A 142 9.10 11.03 -10.78
N ARG A 143 9.79 10.00 -11.27
CA ARG A 143 9.37 9.16 -12.40
C ARG A 143 9.96 7.75 -12.26
N ILE A 144 9.24 6.75 -12.78
CA ILE A 144 9.63 5.33 -12.75
C ILE A 144 10.01 4.80 -14.12
N TYR A 145 10.90 3.82 -14.15
CA TYR A 145 11.10 2.94 -15.30
C TYR A 145 10.07 1.78 -15.31
N HIS A 146 10.00 1.04 -16.42
CA HIS A 146 9.05 -0.07 -16.56
C HIS A 146 9.35 -1.21 -15.58
N GLU A 147 10.64 -1.50 -15.39
CA GLU A 147 11.18 -2.48 -14.44
C GLU A 147 10.85 -2.17 -12.97
N GLU A 148 10.51 -0.92 -12.65
CA GLU A 148 10.13 -0.51 -11.29
C GLU A 148 8.63 -0.67 -11.00
N ILE A 149 7.81 -1.00 -12.02
CA ILE A 149 6.37 -1.20 -11.83
C ILE A 149 6.06 -2.25 -10.77
N PRO A 150 6.68 -3.45 -10.76
CA PRO A 150 6.42 -4.46 -9.73
C PRO A 150 6.68 -3.96 -8.31
N LYS A 151 7.77 -3.22 -8.09
CA LYS A 151 8.07 -2.59 -6.80
C LYS A 151 6.97 -1.63 -6.37
N TRP A 152 6.45 -0.82 -7.30
CA TRP A 152 5.37 0.13 -6.98
C TRP A 152 4.02 -0.55 -6.78
N GLN A 153 3.76 -1.67 -7.45
CA GLN A 153 2.58 -2.49 -7.17
C GLN A 153 2.59 -2.98 -5.73
N GLU A 154 3.75 -3.45 -5.26
CA GLU A 154 3.94 -3.93 -3.89
C GLU A 154 3.77 -2.81 -2.87
N ILE A 155 4.43 -1.66 -3.06
CA ILE A 155 4.30 -0.49 -2.18
C ILE A 155 2.82 -0.06 -2.09
N ILE A 156 2.13 0.06 -3.22
CA ILE A 156 0.72 0.48 -3.23
C ILE A 156 -0.17 -0.57 -2.56
N ALA A 157 0.05 -1.87 -2.84
CA ALA A 157 -0.74 -2.95 -2.26
C ALA A 157 -0.58 -3.06 -0.74
N ASN A 158 0.64 -2.85 -0.24
CA ASN A 158 0.98 -3.05 1.16
C ASN A 158 0.70 -1.80 2.01
N ASN A 159 0.84 -0.61 1.43
CA ASN A 159 0.81 0.62 2.22
C ASN A 159 -0.45 1.46 2.02
N MET A 160 -1.16 1.32 0.90
CA MET A 160 -2.28 2.21 0.55
C MET A 160 -3.64 1.54 0.65
N ILE A 161 -4.58 2.23 1.30
CA ILE A 161 -5.99 1.83 1.42
C ILE A 161 -6.83 2.77 0.55
N PHE A 162 -7.73 2.19 -0.24
CA PHE A 162 -8.62 2.91 -1.15
C PHE A 162 -10.06 2.82 -0.67
N HIS A 163 -10.71 3.96 -0.47
CA HIS A 163 -12.12 4.03 -0.12
C HIS A 163 -12.95 4.64 -1.24
N ASN A 164 -14.11 4.03 -1.48
CA ASN A 164 -15.06 4.43 -2.53
C ASN A 164 -14.38 4.60 -3.91
N ALA A 165 -13.41 3.75 -4.22
CA ALA A 165 -12.68 3.77 -5.49
C ALA A 165 -13.33 2.82 -6.49
N ALA A 166 -13.50 3.26 -7.74
CA ALA A 166 -14.01 2.41 -8.82
C ALA A 166 -13.02 1.29 -9.20
N VAL A 167 -11.73 1.51 -8.94
CA VAL A 167 -10.65 0.55 -9.11
C VAL A 167 -9.80 0.61 -7.84
N ASN A 168 -9.47 -0.53 -7.24
CA ASN A 168 -8.67 -0.62 -6.01
C ASN A 168 -7.49 -1.60 -6.17
N ASP A 169 -7.11 -1.86 -7.41
CA ASP A 169 -6.03 -2.77 -7.79
C ASP A 169 -4.70 -2.01 -7.91
N SER A 170 -3.65 -2.56 -7.29
CA SER A 170 -2.33 -1.91 -7.27
C SER A 170 -1.64 -1.93 -8.63
N ASP A 171 -1.91 -2.93 -9.49
CA ASP A 171 -1.40 -2.97 -10.87
C ASP A 171 -1.94 -1.79 -11.69
N HIS A 172 -3.23 -1.49 -11.57
CA HIS A 172 -3.80 -0.30 -12.17
C HIS A 172 -3.04 0.96 -11.75
N TYR A 173 -2.87 1.22 -10.45
CA TYR A 173 -2.26 2.46 -9.99
C TYR A 173 -0.77 2.56 -10.34
N ALA A 174 0.00 1.47 -10.17
CA ALA A 174 1.42 1.44 -10.48
C ALA A 174 1.70 1.76 -11.96
N ARG A 175 0.89 1.22 -12.87
CA ARG A 175 1.04 1.47 -14.33
C ARG A 175 0.79 2.91 -14.73
N HIS A 176 0.04 3.67 -13.93
CA HIS A 176 -0.34 5.06 -14.16
C HIS A 176 0.57 6.06 -13.43
N LEU A 177 1.63 5.59 -12.74
CA LEU A 177 2.66 6.47 -12.20
C LEU A 177 3.45 7.17 -13.33
N PRO A 178 4.03 8.36 -13.08
CA PRO A 178 4.80 9.09 -14.09
C PRO A 178 5.99 8.27 -14.59
N ARG A 179 6.17 8.16 -15.92
CA ARG A 179 7.22 7.32 -16.53
C ARG A 179 8.44 8.12 -16.97
N LYS A 180 9.62 7.51 -16.84
CA LYS A 180 10.78 7.85 -17.67
C LYS A 180 10.68 7.02 -18.95
N TYR A 181 10.61 7.71 -20.09
CA TYR A 181 10.93 7.08 -21.36
C TYR A 181 12.44 7.12 -21.50
N ARG A 182 13.09 6.00 -21.86
CA ARG A 182 14.47 6.07 -22.34
C ARG A 182 14.42 6.93 -23.60
N GLU A 183 15.32 7.91 -23.70
CA GLU A 183 15.52 8.63 -24.95
C GLU A 183 16.06 7.60 -25.94
N GLU A 184 15.16 7.10 -26.79
CA GLU A 184 15.39 6.29 -28.01
C GLU A 184 15.98 4.87 -27.81
N ASP A 185 15.25 3.89 -28.34
CA ASP A 185 15.88 2.81 -29.14
C ASP A 185 16.04 3.34 -30.57
#